data_AF-A0A3M0Z229-F1
#
_entry.id   AF-A0A3M0Z229-F1
#
_cell.length_a   1.000
_cell.length_b   1.000
_cell.length_c   1.000
_cell.angle_alpha   90.00
_cell.angle_beta   90.00
_cell.angle_gamma   90.00
#
_symmetry.space_group_name_H-M   'P 1'
#
loop_
_entity.id
_entity.type
_entity.pdbx_description
1 polymer ?
#
loop_
_entity_poly.entity_id
_entity_poly.type
_entity_poly.pdbx_seq_one_letter_code
_entity_poly.pdbx_strand_id
1 'polypeptide(L)'
;MGLREFTEILKKEYRHIKDLYIVFGNEITGVSKQFLEFSSYVVELPMLGKKNSLNVSCAAAIVLYYLILSLDDAKTKSDFG
;
A
#
# COMPACT_ATOMS: atom_id res chain seq x y z
N MET A 1 -3.36 -3.89 -8.37
CA MET A 1 -1.89 -4.02 -8.55
C MET A 1 -1.28 -4.58 -7.28
N GLY A 2 -0.14 -5.27 -7.37
CA GLY A 2 0.52 -5.86 -6.20
C GLY A 2 1.27 -4.84 -5.34
N LEU A 3 1.45 -5.15 -4.05
CA LEU A 3 2.12 -4.24 -3.10
C LEU A 3 3.56 -3.87 -3.52
N ARG A 4 4.31 -4.81 -4.09
CA ARG A 4 5.70 -4.55 -4.55
C ARG A 4 5.74 -3.53 -5.69
N GLU A 5 4.82 -3.64 -6.64
CA GLU A 5 4.71 -2.71 -7.77
C GLU A 5 4.36 -1.31 -7.27
N PHE A 6 3.38 -1.23 -6.36
CA PHE A 6 3.00 0.03 -5.73
C PHE A 6 4.17 0.69 -4.99
N THR A 7 4.97 -0.06 -4.23
CA THR A 7 6.12 0.51 -3.52
C THR A 7 7.18 1.09 -4.47
N GLU A 8 7.38 0.52 -5.66
CA GLU A 8 8.33 1.05 -6.63
C GLU A 8 7.84 2.34 -7.30
N ILE A 9 6.53 2.46 -7.53
CA ILE A 9 5.90 3.71 -7.96
C ILE A 9 6.10 4.77 -6.88
N LEU A 10 5.75 4.43 -5.63
CA LEU A 10 5.86 5.35 -4.50
C LEU A 10 7.30 5.86 -4.32
N LYS A 11 8.32 5.00 -4.42
CA LYS A 11 9.74 5.41 -4.34
C LYS A 11 10.15 6.43 -5.39
N LYS A 12 9.57 6.40 -6.59
CA LYS A 12 9.88 7.37 -7.66
C LYS A 12 9.21 8.70 -7.41
N GLU A 13 7.99 8.66 -6.88
CA GLU A 13 7.12 9.84 -6.75
C GLU A 13 7.15 10.46 -5.34
N TYR A 14 7.77 9.82 -4.34
CA TYR A 14 7.61 10.20 -2.92
C TYR A 14 7.95 11.66 -2.63
N ARG A 15 8.89 12.26 -3.37
CA ARG A 15 9.26 13.68 -3.22
C ARG A 15 8.16 14.66 -3.62
N HIS A 16 7.19 14.21 -4.41
CA HIS A 16 6.06 15.00 -4.87
C HIS A 16 4.76 14.66 -4.13
N ILE A 17 4.78 13.63 -3.29
CA ILE A 17 3.63 13.21 -2.49
C ILE A 17 3.70 13.92 -1.15
N LYS A 18 2.82 14.91 -0.97
CA LYS A 18 2.70 15.63 0.31
C LYS A 18 1.92 14.82 1.35
N ASP A 19 0.81 14.22 0.93
CA ASP A 19 -0.11 13.48 1.78
C ASP A 19 -0.40 12.12 1.15
N LEU A 20 -0.30 11.05 1.94
CA LEU A 20 -0.64 9.69 1.53
C LEU A 20 -1.77 9.16 2.40
N TYR A 21 -2.90 8.83 1.76
CA TYR A 21 -4.05 8.23 2.42
C TYR A 21 -4.13 6.75 2.06
N ILE A 22 -4.25 5.89 3.07
CA ILE A 22 -4.38 4.45 2.89
C ILE A 22 -5.73 4.04 3.47
N VAL A 23 -6.57 3.45 2.64
CA VAL A 23 -7.92 3.01 3.03
C VAL A 23 -7.94 1.49 3.10
N PHE A 24 -8.30 0.97 4.26
CA PHE A 24 -8.58 -0.45 4.45
C PHE A 24 -10.09 -0.67 4.48
N GLY A 25 -10.53 -1.74 3.80
CA GLY A 25 -11.94 -2.10 3.76
C GLY A 25 -12.44 -2.69 5.06
N ASN A 26 -13.76 -2.74 5.22
CA ASN A 26 -14.39 -3.52 6.27
C ASN A 26 -14.19 -5.03 6.03
N GLU A 27 -14.09 -5.82 7.09
CA GLU A 27 -13.84 -7.27 7.02
C GLU A 27 -14.89 -8.05 6.22
N ILE A 28 -16.13 -7.54 6.19
CA ILE A 28 -17.27 -8.18 5.53
C ILE A 28 -17.54 -7.50 4.19
N THR A 29 -17.65 -6.17 4.19
CA THR A 29 -18.12 -5.42 3.00
C THR A 29 -16.99 -4.90 2.11
N GLY A 30 -15.72 -5.04 2.53
CA GLY A 30 -14.57 -4.51 1.81
C GLY A 30 -14.55 -2.97 1.77
N VAL A 31 -13.84 -2.42 0.78
CA VAL A 31 -13.78 -0.97 0.53
C VAL A 31 -15.01 -0.56 -0.28
N SER A 32 -15.67 0.54 0.12
CA SER A 32 -16.83 1.03 -0.62
C SER A 32 -16.46 1.43 -2.05
N LYS A 33 -17.41 1.28 -2.99
CA LYS A 33 -17.22 1.66 -4.40
C LYS A 33 -16.79 3.11 -4.58
N GLN A 34 -17.33 4.03 -3.78
CA GLN A 34 -16.96 5.44 -3.79
C GLN A 34 -15.47 5.66 -3.49
N PHE A 35 -14.92 4.97 -2.49
CA PHE A 35 -13.49 5.06 -2.17
C PHE A 35 -12.62 4.43 -3.25
N LEU A 36 -13.08 3.32 -3.87
CA LEU A 36 -12.35 2.70 -4.98
C LEU A 36 -12.28 3.63 -6.20
N GLU A 37 -13.38 4.30 -6.55
CA GLU A 37 -13.44 5.25 -7.67
C GLU A 37 -12.59 6.51 -7.44
N PHE A 38 -12.47 6.96 -6.18
CA PHE A 38 -11.65 8.12 -5.82
C PHE A 38 -10.16 7.79 -5.70
N SER A 39 -9.79 6.51 -5.60
CA SER A 39 -8.42 6.10 -5.34
C SER A 39 -7.54 6.19 -6.59
N SER A 40 -6.37 6.83 -6.47
CA SER A 40 -5.35 6.84 -7.53
C SER A 40 -4.79 5.44 -7.82
N TYR A 41 -4.72 4.60 -6.77
CA TYR A 41 -4.21 3.24 -6.86
C TYR A 41 -5.06 2.29 -6.03
N VAL A 42 -5.33 1.10 -6.58
CA VAL A 42 -5.95 -0.02 -5.86
C VAL A 42 -4.92 -1.13 -5.72
N VAL A 43 -4.53 -1.39 -4.47
CA VAL A 43 -3.46 -2.34 -4.14
C VAL A 43 -4.07 -3.58 -3.49
N GLU A 44 -3.60 -4.75 -3.92
CA GLU A 44 -4.01 -6.05 -3.36
C GLU A 44 -2.82 -6.79 -2.77
N LEU A 45 -3.07 -7.52 -1.67
CA LEU A 45 -2.14 -8.49 -1.13
C LEU A 45 -2.41 -9.84 -1.78
N PRO A 46 -1.50 -10.38 -2.61
CA PRO A 46 -1.72 -11.68 -3.22
C PRO A 46 -1.80 -12.75 -2.13
N MET A 47 -2.86 -13.56 -2.18
CA MET A 47 -3.09 -14.65 -1.24
C MET A 47 -2.99 -15.99 -1.98
N LEU A 48 -2.24 -16.94 -1.41
CA LEU A 48 -2.17 -18.32 -1.91
C LEU A 48 -3.12 -19.20 -1.10
N GLY A 49 -3.95 -20.00 -1.78
CA GLY A 49 -4.85 -20.97 -1.15
C GLY A 49 -6.33 -20.58 -1.18
N LYS A 50 -7.16 -21.27 -0.38
CA LYS A 50 -8.63 -21.13 -0.39
C LYS A 50 -9.17 -19.93 0.40
N LYS A 51 -8.33 -19.29 1.23
CA LYS A 51 -8.73 -18.06 1.94
C LYS A 51 -8.54 -16.87 1.02
N ASN A 52 -9.61 -16.09 0.87
CA ASN A 52 -9.65 -14.94 -0.03
C ASN A 52 -9.48 -13.61 0.70
N SER A 53 -9.28 -13.62 2.03
CA SER A 53 -9.04 -12.41 2.81
C SER A 53 -8.20 -12.65 4.06
N LEU A 54 -7.39 -11.66 4.41
CA LEU A 54 -6.72 -11.53 5.70
C LEU A 54 -7.59 -10.71 6.65
N ASN A 55 -7.35 -10.85 7.96
CA ASN A 55 -7.86 -9.89 8.93
C ASN A 55 -7.35 -8.48 8.55
N VAL A 56 -8.19 -7.47 8.69
CA VAL A 56 -7.86 -6.08 8.30
C VAL A 56 -6.62 -5.58 9.03
N SER A 57 -6.44 -5.92 10.31
CA SER A 57 -5.24 -5.55 11.08
C SER A 57 -3.97 -6.20 10.53
N CYS A 58 -4.04 -7.47 10.10
CA CYS A 58 -2.92 -8.16 9.47
C CYS A 58 -2.56 -7.52 8.12
N ALA A 59 -3.57 -7.20 7.30
CA ALA A 59 -3.36 -6.52 6.03
C ALA A 59 -2.71 -5.15 6.24
N ALA A 60 -3.19 -4.38 7.22
CA ALA A 60 -2.63 -3.08 7.56
C ALA A 60 -1.18 -3.19 8.04
N ALA A 61 -0.87 -4.14 8.92
CA ALA A 61 0.49 -4.34 9.41
C ALA A 61 1.47 -4.66 8.27
N ILE A 62 1.09 -5.56 7.35
CA ILE A 62 1.92 -5.92 6.19
C ILE A 62 2.17 -4.69 5.29
N VAL A 63 1.10 -3.96 4.95
CA VAL A 63 1.19 -2.79 4.07
C VAL A 63 2.07 -1.71 4.68
N LEU A 64 1.82 -1.34 5.95
CA LEU A 64 2.58 -0.30 6.64
C LEU A 64 4.06 -0.68 6.78
N TYR A 65 4.37 -1.92 7.13
CA TYR A 65 5.74 -2.39 7.25
C TYR A 65 6.50 -2.29 5.91
N TYR A 66 5.88 -2.72 4.81
CA TYR A 66 6.46 -2.61 3.48
C TYR A 66 6.72 -1.16 3.05
N LEU A 67 5.81 -0.25 3.41
CA LEU A 67 5.96 1.17 3.11
C LEU A 67 7.13 1.78 3.87
N ILE A 68 7.27 1.48 5.16
CA ILE A 68 8.39 1.97 5.99
C ILE A 68 9.73 1.53 5.37
N LEU A 69 9.89 0.22 5.13
CA LEU A 69 11.12 -0.31 4.52
C LEU A 69 11.43 0.34 3.17
N SER A 70 10.40 0.51 2.34
CA SER A 70 10.56 1.05 0.99
C SER A 70 10.95 2.53 0.97
N LEU A 71 10.44 3.32 1.92
CA LEU A 71 10.69 4.75 2.01
C LEU A 71 12.02 5.06 2.72
N ASP A 72 12.43 4.27 3.71
CA ASP A 72 13.73 4.43 4.36
C ASP A 72 14.89 4.12 3.39
N ASP A 73 14.73 3.10 2.55
CA ASP A 73 15.67 2.82 1.44
C ASP A 73 15.79 4.00 0.47
N ALA A 74 14.66 4.67 0.18
CA ALA A 74 14.61 5.78 -0.76
C ALA A 74 15.27 7.06 -0.20
N LYS A 75 15.12 7.31 1.12
CA LYS A 75 15.82 8.41 1.82
C LYS A 75 17.32 8.18 1.88
N THR A 76 17.73 6.97 2.25
CA THR A 76 19.15 6.63 2.40
C THR A 76 19.91 6.78 1.08
N LYS A 77 19.30 6.41 -0.05
CA LYS A 77 19.94 6.58 -1.38
C LYS A 77 20.01 8.02 -1.86
N SER A 78 19.16 8.92 -1.35
CA SER A 78 19.23 10.35 -1.72
C SER A 78 20.23 11.15 -0.92
N ASP A 79 20.57 10.72 0.30
CA ASP A 79 21.51 11.45 1.17
C ASP A 79 22.99 11.22 0.79
N PHE A 80 23.25 10.27 -0.12
CA PHE A 80 24.58 9.97 -0.66
C PHE A 80 24.75 10.41 -2.14
N GLY A 81 23.81 11.21 -2.68
CA GLY A 81 23.82 11.72 -4.06
C GLY A 81 24.04 13.22 -4.15
#